data_AF-A0A7S2UZ32-F1
#
_entry.id   AF-A0A7S2UZ32-F1
#
_cell.length_a   1.000
_cell.length_b   1.000
_cell.length_c   1.000
_cell.angle_alpha   90.00
_cell.angle_beta   90.00
_cell.angle_gamma   90.00
#
_symmetry.space_group_name_H-M   'P 1'
#
loop_
_entity.id
_entity.type
_entity.pdbx_description
1 polymer ?
#
loop_
_entity_poly.entity_id
_entity_poly.type
_entity_poly.pdbx_seq_one_letter_code
_entity_poly.pdbx_strand_id
1 'polypeptide(L)'
;YIKWFLEGLGTGGLPKLLAGFEDKSAYAQCVFAVCMGPGQPVEVFDGRCPGQIVEPRGDSGFGWDPVFQPDGFEQTYAQLDSAVKNGISHRKRALDLLAEFFKSKRAPHTDDLT
;
A
#
# COMPACT_ATOMS: atom_id res chain seq x y z
N TYR A 1 2.16 0.80 13.36
CA TYR A 1 2.83 1.92 14.06
C TYR A 1 3.97 2.57 13.27
N ILE A 2 4.09 2.34 11.96
CA ILE A 2 5.26 2.77 11.17
C ILE A 2 5.58 4.27 11.26
N LYS A 3 4.57 5.14 11.40
CA LYS A 3 4.76 6.59 11.63
C LYS A 3 5.75 6.87 12.76
N TRP A 4 5.52 6.28 13.94
CA TRP A 4 6.32 6.55 15.13
C TRP A 4 7.72 5.95 15.05
N PHE A 5 7.86 4.78 14.42
CA PHE A 5 9.17 4.19 14.16
C PHE A 5 9.98 5.05 13.18
N LEU A 6 9.35 5.55 12.12
CA LEU A 6 10.00 6.45 11.16
C LEU A 6 10.38 7.80 11.81
N GLU A 7 9.52 8.38 12.64
CA GLU A 7 9.82 9.62 13.37
C GLU A 7 10.98 9.43 14.37
N GLY A 8 11.01 8.31 15.10
CA GLY A 8 12.03 8.07 16.11
C GLY A 8 13.37 7.62 15.56
N LEU A 9 13.39 6.91 14.43
CA LEU A 9 14.59 6.24 13.91
C LEU A 9 15.09 6.84 12.59
N GLY A 10 14.23 7.57 11.88
CA GLY A 10 14.45 7.97 10.49
C GLY A 10 14.54 6.77 9.53
N THR A 11 14.67 7.07 8.24
CA THR A 11 14.84 6.05 7.20
C THR A 11 16.12 5.23 7.42
N GLY A 12 17.21 5.84 7.88
CA GLY A 12 18.46 5.11 8.17
C GLY A 12 18.40 4.19 9.40
N GLY A 13 17.41 4.35 10.30
CA GLY A 13 17.28 3.52 11.49
C GLY A 13 16.34 2.33 11.31
N LEU A 14 15.40 2.38 10.37
CA LEU A 14 14.45 1.28 10.12
C LEU A 14 15.15 -0.04 9.74
N PRO A 15 16.12 -0.09 8.80
CA PRO A 15 16.83 -1.34 8.47
C PRO A 15 17.63 -1.90 9.66
N LYS A 16 18.12 -1.03 10.55
CA LYS A 16 18.89 -1.44 11.74
C LYS A 16 18.07 -2.23 12.74
N LEU A 17 16.75 -2.02 12.80
CA LEU A 17 15.85 -2.87 13.61
C LEU A 17 15.91 -4.34 13.19
N LEU A 18 16.20 -4.58 11.92
CA LEU A 18 16.27 -5.92 11.35
C LEU A 18 17.69 -6.48 11.36
N ALA A 19 18.71 -5.77 11.88
CA ALA A 19 20.11 -6.18 11.78
C ALA A 19 20.37 -7.61 12.30
N GLY A 20 19.67 -8.04 13.35
CA GLY A 20 19.78 -9.38 13.94
C GLY A 20 18.92 -10.47 13.27
N PHE A 21 18.19 -10.16 12.20
CA PHE A 21 17.28 -11.09 11.52
C PHE A 21 17.78 -11.37 10.11
N GLU A 22 17.87 -12.64 9.69
CA GLU A 22 18.25 -12.98 8.32
C GLU A 22 17.16 -12.56 7.31
N ASP A 23 15.90 -12.79 7.67
CA ASP A 23 14.76 -12.42 6.84
C ASP A 23 14.53 -10.91 6.85
N LYS A 24 14.57 -10.31 5.66
CA LYS A 24 14.29 -8.89 5.41
C LYS A 24 12.96 -8.68 4.68
N SER A 25 12.20 -9.75 4.44
CA SER A 25 10.93 -9.67 3.75
C SER A 25 9.95 -8.77 4.52
N ALA A 26 9.16 -8.03 3.77
CA ALA A 26 8.17 -7.11 4.28
C ALA A 26 7.04 -6.95 3.27
N TYR A 27 5.97 -6.27 3.69
CA TYR A 27 4.97 -5.80 2.76
C TYR A 27 4.48 -4.42 3.18
N ALA A 28 4.20 -3.60 2.18
CA ALA A 28 3.40 -2.40 2.37
C ALA A 28 1.91 -2.77 2.30
N GLN A 29 1.09 -2.19 3.19
CA GLN A 29 -0.33 -2.48 3.29
C GLN A 29 -1.16 -1.19 3.26
N CYS A 30 -2.24 -1.20 2.48
CA CYS A 30 -3.28 -0.17 2.51
C CYS A 30 -4.61 -0.87 2.74
N VAL A 31 -5.39 -0.35 3.70
CA VAL A 31 -6.72 -0.85 3.98
C VAL A 31 -7.71 0.31 3.80
N PHE A 32 -8.67 0.16 2.89
CA PHE A 32 -9.86 0.98 2.85
C PHE A 32 -10.97 0.28 3.63
N ALA A 33 -11.74 1.04 4.41
CA ALA A 33 -12.92 0.55 5.12
C ALA A 33 -14.10 1.46 4.77
N VAL A 34 -15.20 0.86 4.30
CA VAL A 34 -16.40 1.59 3.86
C VAL A 34 -17.62 1.02 4.56
N CYS A 35 -18.47 1.90 5.07
CA CYS A 35 -19.79 1.56 5.58
C CYS A 35 -20.85 2.25 4.73
N MET A 36 -21.80 1.49 4.20
CA MET A 36 -22.82 2.01 3.28
C MET A 36 -23.97 2.75 4.00
N GLY A 37 -24.04 2.64 5.33
CA GLY A 37 -25.03 3.33 6.14
C GLY A 37 -25.24 2.67 7.50
N PRO A 38 -26.07 3.28 8.37
CA PRO A 38 -26.40 2.72 9.67
C PRO A 38 -26.91 1.27 9.58
N GLY A 39 -26.39 0.39 10.43
CA GLY A 39 -26.77 -1.02 10.47
C GLY A 39 -26.18 -1.90 9.34
N GLN A 40 -25.40 -1.33 8.43
CA GLN A 40 -24.67 -2.09 7.41
C GLN A 40 -23.29 -2.51 7.94
N PRO A 41 -22.77 -3.67 7.50
CA PRO A 41 -21.41 -4.07 7.84
C PRO A 41 -20.37 -3.11 7.24
N VAL A 42 -19.20 -3.05 7.86
CA VAL A 42 -18.03 -2.39 7.26
C VAL A 42 -17.40 -3.34 6.26
N GLU A 43 -17.34 -2.92 5.02
CA GLU A 43 -16.62 -3.59 3.95
C GLU A 43 -15.15 -3.15 3.97
N VAL A 44 -14.23 -4.12 3.91
CA VAL A 44 -12.80 -3.88 4.07
C VAL A 44 -12.04 -4.35 2.83
N PHE A 45 -11.17 -3.49 2.31
CA PHE A 45 -10.38 -3.72 1.09
C PHE A 45 -8.90 -3.64 1.42
N ASP A 46 -8.24 -4.80 1.49
CA ASP A 46 -6.84 -4.96 1.89
C ASP A 46 -5.93 -5.13 0.67
N GLY A 47 -5.18 -4.09 0.33
CA GLY A 47 -4.16 -4.12 -0.70
C GLY A 47 -2.77 -4.25 -0.10
N ARG A 48 -2.03 -5.28 -0.52
CA ARG A 48 -0.64 -5.53 -0.08
C ARG A 48 0.32 -5.52 -1.25
N CYS A 49 1.52 -5.00 -1.05
CA CYS A 49 2.64 -5.10 -1.98
C CYS A 49 3.82 -5.74 -1.24
N PRO A 50 4.21 -6.98 -1.60
CA PRO A 50 5.35 -7.64 -0.98
C PRO A 50 6.67 -7.04 -1.49
N GLY A 51 7.70 -7.19 -0.68
CA GLY A 51 9.02 -6.63 -0.90
C GLY A 51 9.96 -6.97 0.23
N GLN A 52 10.99 -6.14 0.37
CA GLN A 52 12.00 -6.28 1.40
C GLN A 52 12.46 -4.92 1.93
N ILE A 53 12.94 -4.92 3.17
CA ILE A 53 13.58 -3.77 3.78
C ILE A 53 15.06 -3.75 3.41
N VAL A 54 15.52 -2.62 2.92
CA VAL A 54 16.89 -2.41 2.43
C VAL A 54 17.47 -1.12 2.98
N GLU A 55 18.80 -0.97 2.87
CA GLU A 55 19.46 0.31 3.13
C GLU A 55 18.83 1.43 2.27
N PRO A 56 18.65 2.65 2.84
CA PRO A 56 17.90 3.70 2.21
C PRO A 56 18.53 4.14 0.89
N ARG A 57 17.75 4.16 -0.19
CA ARG A 57 18.16 4.67 -1.51
C ARG A 57 17.06 5.54 -2.12
N GLY A 58 17.48 6.53 -2.90
CA GLY A 58 16.58 7.53 -3.49
C GLY A 58 16.25 8.67 -2.53
N ASP A 59 15.87 9.81 -3.10
CA ASP A 59 15.35 10.94 -2.33
C ASP A 59 13.82 10.86 -2.33
N SER A 60 13.23 10.80 -1.15
CA SER A 60 11.78 10.92 -0.99
C SER A 60 11.51 12.01 0.01
N GLY A 61 10.71 13.00 -0.37
CA GLY A 61 10.33 14.08 0.54
C GLY A 61 9.62 13.59 1.80
N PHE A 62 8.90 12.46 1.76
CA PHE A 62 8.18 11.94 2.92
C PHE A 62 8.03 10.42 2.92
N GLY A 63 8.13 9.81 4.10
CA GLY A 63 7.77 8.41 4.35
C GLY A 63 8.95 7.45 4.43
N TRP A 64 8.63 6.16 4.36
CA TRP A 64 9.57 5.03 4.44
C TRP A 64 9.95 4.48 3.06
N ASP A 65 9.53 5.15 1.98
CA ASP A 65 9.79 4.74 0.60
C ASP A 65 11.27 4.43 0.29
N PRO A 66 12.28 5.13 0.87
CA PRO A 66 13.69 4.84 0.58
C PRO A 66 14.14 3.48 1.08
N VAL A 67 13.46 2.88 2.05
CA VAL A 67 13.87 1.60 2.67
C VAL A 67 13.06 0.41 2.19
N PHE A 68 12.07 0.61 1.33
CA PHE A 68 11.22 -0.48 0.84
C PHE A 68 11.50 -0.74 -0.64
N GLN A 69 12.01 -1.93 -0.94
CA GLN A 69 12.19 -2.44 -2.29
C GLN A 69 11.08 -3.46 -2.60
N PRO A 70 10.14 -3.17 -3.52
CA PRO A 70 9.08 -4.11 -3.88
C PRO A 70 9.65 -5.30 -4.65
N ASP A 71 9.00 -6.45 -4.52
CA ASP A 71 9.38 -7.65 -5.27
C ASP A 71 9.32 -7.40 -6.78
N GLY A 72 10.32 -7.92 -7.51
CA GLY A 72 10.45 -7.76 -8.96
C GLY A 72 11.11 -6.44 -9.39
N PHE A 73 11.62 -5.64 -8.45
CA PHE A 73 12.36 -4.41 -8.72
C PHE A 73 13.66 -4.37 -7.93
N GLU A 74 14.67 -3.69 -8.47
CA GLU A 74 15.95 -3.38 -7.79
C GLU A 74 15.91 -2.00 -7.12
N GLN A 75 14.98 -1.15 -7.57
CA GLN A 75 14.74 0.18 -7.05
C GLN A 75 13.86 0.13 -5.79
N THR A 76 14.14 1.04 -4.87
CA THR A 76 13.22 1.33 -3.76
C THR A 76 12.02 2.12 -4.27
N TYR A 77 10.94 2.18 -3.47
CA TYR A 77 9.79 3.04 -3.79
C TYR A 77 10.17 4.51 -4.02
N ALA A 78 11.24 5.00 -3.38
CA ALA A 78 11.71 6.37 -3.56
C ALA A 78 12.44 6.59 -4.90
N GLN A 79 12.94 5.53 -5.52
CA GLN A 79 13.66 5.56 -6.80
C GLN A 79 12.75 5.26 -8.00
N LEU A 80 11.56 4.70 -7.78
CA LEU A 80 10.61 4.41 -8.84
C LEU A 80 9.93 5.69 -9.33
N ASP A 81 9.75 5.79 -10.65
CA ASP A 81 8.84 6.76 -11.24
C ASP A 81 7.44 6.62 -10.63
N SER A 82 6.78 7.74 -10.38
CA SER A 82 5.44 7.79 -9.79
C SER A 82 4.44 6.91 -10.54
N ALA A 83 4.52 6.84 -11.87
CA ALA A 83 3.64 6.00 -12.69
C ALA A 83 3.84 4.49 -12.39
N VAL A 84 5.10 4.05 -12.33
CA VAL A 84 5.44 2.65 -12.03
C VAL A 84 5.02 2.30 -10.61
N LYS A 85 5.39 3.13 -9.63
CA LYS A 85 4.99 2.95 -8.23
C LYS A 85 3.47 2.88 -8.09
N ASN A 86 2.75 3.79 -8.73
CA ASN A 86 1.28 3.80 -8.69
C ASN A 86 0.69 2.52 -9.29
N GLY A 87 1.31 1.95 -10.33
CA GLY A 87 0.86 0.69 -10.92
C GLY A 87 0.96 -0.52 -9.98
N ILE A 88 1.98 -0.57 -9.12
CA ILE A 88 2.25 -1.74 -8.26
C ILE A 88 1.85 -1.55 -6.79
N SER A 89 1.59 -0.31 -6.37
CA SER A 89 1.46 0.04 -4.96
C SER A 89 0.32 -0.70 -4.25
N HIS A 90 0.56 -1.01 -2.98
CA HIS A 90 -0.44 -1.49 -2.02
C HIS A 90 -1.72 -0.63 -2.02
N ARG A 91 -1.59 0.70 -2.12
CA ARG A 91 -2.74 1.63 -2.21
C ARG A 91 -3.55 1.45 -3.49
N LYS A 92 -2.90 1.31 -4.65
CA LYS A 92 -3.61 1.04 -5.91
C LYS A 92 -4.37 -0.28 -5.85
N ARG A 93 -3.74 -1.33 -5.32
CA ARG A 93 -4.37 -2.65 -5.14
C ARG A 93 -5.62 -2.55 -4.26
N ALA A 94 -5.54 -1.84 -3.13
CA ALA A 94 -6.69 -1.63 -2.25
C ALA A 94 -7.81 -0.82 -2.93
N LEU A 95 -7.42 0.21 -3.71
CA LEU A 95 -8.35 1.05 -4.45
C LEU A 95 -9.04 0.29 -5.59
N ASP A 96 -8.35 -0.64 -6.24
CA ASP A 96 -8.93 -1.47 -7.30
C ASP A 96 -10.02 -2.40 -6.76
N LEU A 97 -9.77 -3.03 -5.61
CA LEU A 97 -10.77 -3.83 -4.91
C LEU A 97 -12.00 -2.99 -4.54
N LEU A 98 -11.79 -1.78 -4.03
CA LEU A 98 -12.87 -0.85 -3.71
C LEU A 98 -13.65 -0.43 -4.97
N ALA A 99 -12.94 -0.14 -6.07
CA ALA A 99 -13.56 0.26 -7.33
C ALA A 99 -14.38 -0.89 -7.94
N GLU A 100 -13.88 -2.12 -7.86
CA GLU A 100 -14.58 -3.33 -8.28
C GLU A 100 -15.86 -3.55 -7.46
N PHE A 101 -15.80 -3.36 -6.14
CA PHE A 101 -16.99 -3.42 -5.28
C PHE A 101 -18.07 -2.44 -5.71
N PHE A 102 -17.73 -1.18 -6.01
CA PHE A 102 -18.73 -0.22 -6.49
C PHE A 102 -19.24 -0.51 -7.91
N LYS A 103 -18.41 -1.08 -8.78
CA LYS A 103 -18.84 -1.51 -10.11
C LYS A 103 -19.83 -2.67 -10.03
N SER A 104 -19.59 -3.67 -9.16
CA SER A 104 -20.48 -4.82 -9.00
C SER A 104 -21.82 -4.47 -8.36
N LYS A 105 -21.87 -3.40 -7.55
CA LYS A 105 -23.12 -2.86 -6.98
C LYS A 105 -23.95 -2.02 -7.98
N ARG A 106 -23.37 -1.57 -9.10
CA ARG A 106 -24.08 -0.90 -10.20
C ARG A 106 -24.60 -1.93 -11.21
N ALA A 107 -25.59 -2.75 -10.85
CA ALA A 107 -26.37 -3.46 -11.86
C ALA A 107 -27.23 -2.45 -12.67
N PRO A 108 -27.50 -2.68 -13.96
CA PRO A 108 -28.22 -1.73 -14.79
C PRO A 108 -29.62 -1.46 -14.23
N HIS A 109 -29.97 -0.18 -14.12
CA HIS A 109 -31.37 0.23 -14.02
C HIS A 109 -32.04 -0.24 -15.31
N THR A 110 -32.81 -1.34 -15.24
CA THR A 110 -33.77 -1.63 -16.29
C THR A 110 -34.83 -0.54 -16.17
N ASP A 111 -34.72 0.51 -17.00
CA ASP A 111 -35.87 1.34 -17.32
C ASP A 111 -36.92 0.40 -17.92
N ASP A 112 -37.87 0.01 -17.09
CA ASP A 112 -39.06 -0.70 -17.49
C ASP A 112 -39.82 0.23 -18.45
N LEU A 113 -39.78 -0.10 -19.74
CA LEU A 113 -40.59 0.54 -20.76
C LEU A 113 -42.05 0.18 -20.47
N THR A 114 -42.76 1.09 -19.79
CA THR A 114 -44.21 1.21 -19.86
C THR A 114 -44.60 2.62 -20.25
#